data_AF-A0AAD1AH09-F1
#
_entry.id   AF-A0AAD1AH09-F1
#
_cell.length_a   1.000
_cell.length_b   1.000
_cell.length_c   1.000
_cell.angle_alpha   90.00
_cell.angle_beta   90.00
_cell.angle_gamma   90.00
#
_symmetry.space_group_name_H-M   'P 1'
#
loop_
_entity.id
_entity.type
_entity.pdbx_description
1 polymer ?
#
loop_
_entity_poly.entity_id
_entity_poly.type
_entity_poly.pdbx_seq_one_letter_code
_entity_poly.pdbx_strand_id
1 'polypeptide(L)'
;MGAGGPLLGHGLAGAGRSTRTLLGKEADALTPDITTPNEPLNAVTPVPDDYVNLASPERTRHILDGEPGTNGGGHRFPGGKGKSLFPREWSDEKIMHEISDVATDPSLTWTEKEIPPSMLSRMDEYQPRFDVIGERDGVRMKVIIAPSGEGIITGYPIR
;
A
#
# COMPACT_ATOMS: atom_id res chain seq x y z
N MET A 1 -52.01 46.35 0.81
CA MET A 1 -50.70 46.06 1.42
C MET A 1 -49.63 46.56 0.44
N GLY A 2 -49.19 47.81 0.49
CA GLY A 2 -48.10 48.33 1.35
C GLY A 2 -46.74 47.95 0.73
N ALA A 3 -46.15 48.72 -0.19
CA ALA A 3 -45.41 50.00 -0.08
C ALA A 3 -43.95 49.85 0.41
N GLY A 4 -42.99 50.47 -0.29
CA GLY A 4 -41.71 50.92 0.29
C GLY A 4 -40.45 50.58 -0.50
N GLY A 5 -39.89 51.57 -1.20
CA GLY A 5 -38.61 51.53 -1.90
C GLY A 5 -37.36 51.74 -0.99
N PRO A 6 -36.25 52.33 -1.48
CA PRO A 6 -34.89 51.88 -1.16
C PRO A 6 -34.02 52.88 -0.36
N LEU A 7 -32.78 52.44 -0.08
CA LEU A 7 -31.51 53.19 0.11
C LEU A 7 -31.01 53.56 1.53
N LEU A 8 -29.66 53.47 1.63
CA LEU A 8 -28.68 54.26 2.39
C LEU A 8 -28.03 53.68 3.65
N GLY A 9 -26.70 53.59 3.57
CA GLY A 9 -25.75 53.40 4.67
C GLY A 9 -24.30 53.34 4.17
N HIS A 10 -23.80 54.46 3.63
CA HIS A 10 -22.38 54.69 3.28
C HIS A 10 -21.51 54.90 4.54
N GLY A 11 -20.22 54.55 4.46
CA GLY A 11 -19.21 55.09 5.38
C GLY A 11 -17.85 54.40 5.30
N LEU A 12 -16.92 54.97 4.51
CA LEU A 12 -15.50 54.61 4.43
C LEU A 12 -14.66 55.37 5.48
N ALA A 13 -13.55 54.72 5.91
CA ALA A 13 -12.23 55.28 6.26
C ALA A 13 -11.71 54.98 7.68
N GLY A 14 -10.43 54.57 7.76
CA GLY A 14 -9.61 54.68 8.98
C GLY A 14 -8.55 53.60 9.14
N ALA A 15 -7.28 53.96 8.89
CA ALA A 15 -6.11 53.10 8.77
C ALA A 15 -5.54 52.52 10.10
N GLY A 16 -4.74 51.45 9.97
CA GLY A 16 -3.81 51.01 11.02
C GLY A 16 -3.07 49.71 10.67
N ARG A 17 -1.85 49.80 10.12
CA ARG A 17 -0.91 48.67 10.04
C ARG A 17 -0.14 48.57 11.37
N SER A 18 -0.05 47.37 11.96
CA SER A 18 1.21 46.83 12.52
C SER A 18 1.10 45.38 13.04
N THR A 19 1.96 44.55 12.44
CA THR A 19 2.80 43.48 13.03
C THR A 19 2.21 42.28 13.79
N ARG A 20 2.47 41.09 13.20
CA ARG A 20 2.90 39.80 13.80
C ARG A 20 2.52 39.48 15.26
N THR A 21 1.92 38.31 15.48
CA THR A 21 2.52 37.18 16.24
C THR A 21 1.71 35.90 16.01
N LEU A 22 2.40 34.85 15.56
CA LEU A 22 1.98 33.45 15.55
C LEU A 22 2.24 32.87 16.95
N LEU A 23 1.22 32.45 17.71
CA LEU A 23 1.30 31.35 18.69
C LEU A 23 -0.06 31.14 19.41
N GLY A 24 -0.62 29.95 19.29
CA GLY A 24 -1.66 29.39 20.14
C GLY A 24 -1.69 27.89 19.81
N LYS A 25 -1.61 26.94 20.74
CA LYS A 25 -2.07 26.92 22.13
C LYS A 25 -1.37 25.71 22.77
N GLU A 26 -0.60 25.94 23.84
CA GLU A 26 0.07 24.88 24.61
C GLU A 26 -0.92 24.19 25.57
N ALA A 27 -0.72 22.88 25.70
CA ALA A 27 -0.93 22.01 26.87
C ALA A 27 -2.31 22.02 27.57
N ASP A 28 -3.10 20.98 27.28
CA ASP A 28 -3.97 20.38 28.29
C ASP A 28 -3.70 18.86 28.33
N ALA A 29 -3.39 18.39 29.52
CA ALA A 29 -2.89 17.05 29.79
C ALA A 29 -4.01 16.00 29.73
N LEU A 30 -3.79 14.93 28.96
CA LEU A 30 -4.37 13.62 29.21
C LEU A 30 -3.23 12.63 29.40
N THR A 31 -2.81 12.54 30.65
CA THR A 31 -1.97 11.45 31.17
C THR A 31 -2.68 10.10 30.94
N PRO A 32 -2.03 9.07 30.38
CA PRO A 32 -2.60 7.74 30.38
C PRO A 32 -2.68 7.21 31.82
N ASP A 33 -3.86 6.74 32.22
CA ASP A 33 -4.11 6.04 33.48
C ASP A 33 -3.34 4.71 33.48
N ILE A 34 -2.23 4.66 34.22
CA ILE A 34 -1.38 3.47 34.38
C ILE A 34 -1.89 2.60 35.53
N THR A 35 -3.10 2.07 35.39
CA THR A 35 -3.62 1.05 36.31
C THR A 35 -3.87 -0.27 35.57
N THR A 36 -2.85 -0.79 34.89
CA THR A 36 -2.72 -2.22 34.56
C THR A 36 -1.25 -2.57 34.37
N PRO A 37 -0.63 -3.43 35.21
CA PRO A 37 0.74 -3.86 35.00
C PRO A 37 0.82 -5.14 34.16
N ASN A 38 1.67 -5.09 33.12
CA ASN A 38 2.44 -6.20 32.52
C ASN A 38 2.02 -6.76 31.14
N GLU A 39 1.96 -5.93 30.09
CA GLU A 39 2.32 -6.41 28.74
C GLU A 39 3.69 -5.83 28.33
N PRO A 40 4.65 -6.65 27.87
CA PRO A 40 5.93 -6.14 27.40
C PRO A 40 5.73 -5.29 26.14
N LEU A 41 6.26 -4.06 26.17
CA LEU A 41 6.22 -3.01 25.13
C LEU A 41 6.89 -3.37 23.78
N ASN A 42 7.16 -4.65 23.51
CA ASN A 42 7.89 -5.10 22.33
C ASN A 42 7.07 -6.14 21.54
N ALA A 43 5.93 -5.74 20.98
CA ALA A 43 5.29 -6.44 19.86
C ALA A 43 4.23 -5.58 19.16
N VAL A 44 4.33 -4.25 19.18
CA VAL A 44 3.49 -3.43 18.29
C VAL A 44 4.17 -3.47 16.93
N THR A 45 3.83 -4.47 16.12
CA THR A 45 4.03 -4.37 14.66
C THR A 45 3.33 -3.09 14.22
N PRO A 46 4.02 -2.15 13.54
CA PRO A 46 3.36 -0.98 13.01
C PRO A 46 2.26 -1.46 12.08
N VAL A 47 1.00 -1.17 12.40
CA VAL A 47 -0.06 -1.22 11.41
C VAL A 47 0.17 0.03 10.58
N PRO A 48 0.52 -0.08 9.28
CA PRO A 48 0.65 1.11 8.44
C PRO A 48 -0.68 1.87 8.48
N ASP A 49 -0.62 3.18 8.77
CA ASP A 49 -1.82 4.03 8.76
C ASP A 49 -2.50 4.01 7.37
N ASP A 50 -1.76 3.66 6.31
CA ASP A 50 -2.26 3.39 4.97
C ASP A 50 -1.55 2.19 4.31
N TYR A 51 -2.31 1.12 4.00
CA TYR A 51 -1.81 0.05 3.14
C TYR A 51 -1.77 0.50 1.68
N VAL A 52 -0.62 0.31 1.04
CA VAL A 52 -0.39 0.63 -0.38
C VAL A 52 -0.55 -0.62 -1.25
N ASN A 53 -1.18 -0.50 -2.41
CA ASN A 53 -1.18 -1.55 -3.42
C ASN A 53 -0.78 -0.95 -4.79
N LEU A 54 0.39 -1.34 -5.27
CA LEU A 54 0.93 -0.91 -6.57
C LEU A 54 0.54 -1.84 -7.73
N ALA A 55 -0.08 -2.98 -7.43
CA ALA A 55 -0.54 -3.91 -8.47
C ALA A 55 -1.84 -3.41 -9.08
N SER A 56 -2.08 -3.78 -10.36
CA SER A 56 -3.36 -3.51 -11.00
C SER A 56 -4.50 -4.27 -10.29
N PRO A 57 -5.77 -3.86 -10.44
CA PRO A 57 -6.90 -4.61 -9.90
C PRO A 57 -6.96 -6.06 -10.40
N GLU A 58 -6.55 -6.31 -11.65
CA GLU A 58 -6.46 -7.66 -12.21
C GLU A 58 -5.37 -8.49 -11.52
N ARG A 59 -4.18 -7.91 -11.34
CA ARG A 59 -3.06 -8.58 -10.68
C ARG A 59 -3.30 -8.80 -9.19
N THR A 60 -4.02 -7.89 -8.54
CA THR A 60 -4.50 -8.07 -7.17
C THR A 60 -5.39 -9.30 -7.06
N ARG A 61 -6.41 -9.43 -7.93
CA ARG A 61 -7.26 -10.64 -7.97
C ARG A 61 -6.45 -11.89 -8.29
N HIS A 62 -5.53 -11.83 -9.24
CA HIS A 62 -4.63 -12.95 -9.56
C HIS A 62 -3.87 -13.41 -8.31
N ILE A 63 -3.23 -12.49 -7.61
CA ILE A 63 -2.40 -12.80 -6.43
C ILE A 63 -3.26 -13.37 -5.30
N LEU A 64 -4.38 -12.74 -4.97
CA LEU A 64 -5.19 -13.12 -3.82
C LEU A 64 -6.02 -14.37 -4.10
N ASP A 65 -6.75 -14.39 -5.20
CA ASP A 65 -7.78 -15.40 -5.48
C ASP A 65 -7.44 -16.32 -6.66
N GLY A 66 -6.54 -15.89 -7.55
CA GLY A 66 -6.21 -16.58 -8.79
C GLY A 66 -7.30 -16.45 -9.86
N GLU A 67 -7.11 -17.15 -10.97
CA GLU A 67 -8.12 -17.22 -12.04
C GLU A 67 -8.92 -18.53 -11.96
N PRO A 68 -10.25 -18.47 -12.19
CA PRO A 68 -11.07 -19.67 -12.32
C PRO A 68 -10.51 -20.63 -13.37
N GLY A 69 -10.38 -21.91 -13.00
CA GLY A 69 -9.92 -22.97 -13.91
C GLY A 69 -8.42 -22.98 -14.18
N THR A 70 -7.63 -22.11 -13.54
CA THR A 70 -6.16 -22.14 -13.65
C THR A 70 -5.52 -22.57 -12.32
N ASN A 71 -4.28 -23.04 -12.40
CA ASN A 71 -3.42 -23.22 -11.24
C ASN A 71 -2.52 -21.99 -10.99
N GLY A 72 -2.79 -20.85 -11.64
CA GLY A 72 -2.11 -19.58 -11.40
C GLY A 72 -2.65 -18.87 -10.16
N GLY A 73 -1.81 -18.06 -9.51
CA GLY A 73 -2.24 -17.17 -8.43
C GLY A 73 -2.85 -17.86 -7.21
N GLY A 74 -3.71 -17.14 -6.49
CA GLY A 74 -4.50 -17.69 -5.38
C GLY A 74 -3.66 -18.00 -4.14
N HIS A 75 -2.93 -17.00 -3.67
CA HIS A 75 -1.97 -17.10 -2.56
C HIS A 75 -2.55 -16.64 -1.21
N ARG A 76 -3.75 -16.08 -1.19
CA ARG A 76 -4.45 -15.75 0.05
C ARG A 76 -4.94 -17.01 0.76
N PHE A 77 -4.81 -17.06 2.08
CA PHE A 77 -5.40 -18.13 2.90
C PHE A 77 -6.95 -18.05 2.86
N PRO A 78 -7.72 -19.16 2.81
CA PRO A 78 -7.31 -20.58 2.88
C PRO A 78 -6.78 -21.19 1.60
N GLY A 79 -6.94 -20.51 0.46
CA GLY A 79 -6.44 -20.90 -0.86
C GLY A 79 -6.76 -22.33 -1.34
N GLY A 80 -6.15 -22.70 -2.46
CA GLY A 80 -6.30 -24.04 -3.05
C GLY A 80 -5.26 -25.05 -2.54
N LYS A 81 -5.56 -26.35 -2.67
CA LYS A 81 -4.63 -27.43 -2.32
C LYS A 81 -3.32 -27.32 -3.11
N GLY A 82 -2.18 -27.40 -2.42
CA GLY A 82 -0.85 -27.39 -3.04
C GLY A 82 -0.32 -26.00 -3.42
N LYS A 83 -1.05 -24.93 -3.08
CA LYS A 83 -0.60 -23.55 -3.28
C LYS A 83 0.36 -23.11 -2.17
N SER A 84 1.25 -22.18 -2.50
CA SER A 84 1.92 -21.39 -1.48
C SER A 84 0.97 -20.31 -0.99
N LEU A 85 0.75 -20.25 0.32
CA LEU A 85 -0.24 -19.37 0.94
C LEU A 85 0.42 -18.42 1.91
N PHE A 86 0.02 -17.15 1.86
CA PHE A 86 0.34 -16.17 2.90
C PHE A 86 -0.25 -16.61 4.25
N PRO A 87 0.28 -16.09 5.37
CA PRO A 87 -0.25 -16.40 6.69
C PRO A 87 -1.73 -16.08 6.80
N ARG A 88 -2.43 -16.84 7.64
CA ARG A 88 -3.89 -16.71 7.81
C ARG A 88 -4.28 -15.36 8.36
N GLU A 89 -3.40 -14.76 9.15
CA GLU A 89 -3.57 -13.51 9.86
C GLU A 89 -3.29 -12.28 9.00
N TRP A 90 -2.71 -12.44 7.81
CA TRP A 90 -2.52 -11.32 6.89
C TRP A 90 -3.83 -11.00 6.15
N SER A 91 -4.26 -9.75 6.22
CA SER A 91 -5.37 -9.26 5.39
C SER A 91 -4.94 -9.11 3.93
N ASP A 92 -5.91 -8.98 3.04
CA ASP A 92 -5.71 -8.76 1.61
C ASP A 92 -4.86 -7.50 1.37
N GLU A 93 -5.15 -6.43 2.10
CA GLU A 93 -4.41 -5.16 2.03
C GLU A 93 -2.97 -5.33 2.51
N LYS A 94 -2.76 -6.05 3.62
CA LYS A 94 -1.40 -6.35 4.10
C LYS A 94 -0.62 -7.14 3.07
N ILE A 95 -1.19 -8.22 2.52
CA ILE A 95 -0.54 -9.03 1.48
C ILE A 95 -0.07 -8.15 0.33
N MET A 96 -0.97 -7.29 -0.18
CA MET A 96 -0.64 -6.43 -1.32
C MET A 96 0.36 -5.33 -0.96
N HIS A 97 0.35 -4.86 0.28
CA HIS A 97 1.31 -3.89 0.79
C HIS A 97 2.71 -4.48 0.89
N GLU A 98 2.88 -5.63 1.52
CA GLU A 98 4.20 -6.26 1.64
C GLU A 98 4.77 -6.64 0.26
N ILE A 99 3.92 -7.08 -0.68
CA ILE A 99 4.32 -7.31 -2.07
C ILE A 99 4.77 -6.01 -2.74
N SER A 100 4.04 -4.90 -2.53
CA SER A 100 4.39 -3.59 -3.08
C SER A 100 5.69 -3.07 -2.50
N ASP A 101 5.90 -3.25 -1.19
CA ASP A 101 7.11 -2.85 -0.50
C ASP A 101 8.31 -3.62 -1.02
N VAL A 102 8.24 -4.96 -1.10
CA VAL A 102 9.27 -5.80 -1.72
C VAL A 102 9.53 -5.40 -3.18
N ALA A 103 8.48 -5.03 -3.93
CA ALA A 103 8.63 -4.59 -5.31
C ALA A 103 9.30 -3.22 -5.46
N THR A 104 9.42 -2.42 -4.40
CA THR A 104 10.02 -1.08 -4.44
C THR A 104 11.24 -0.91 -3.55
N ASP A 105 11.61 -1.96 -2.82
CA ASP A 105 12.75 -1.95 -1.90
C ASP A 105 14.07 -1.83 -2.67
N PRO A 106 14.81 -0.70 -2.55
CA PRO A 106 16.04 -0.49 -3.27
C PRO A 106 17.21 -1.33 -2.74
N SER A 107 17.07 -1.97 -1.58
CA SER A 107 18.09 -2.85 -1.01
C SER A 107 18.03 -4.28 -1.59
N LEU A 108 16.93 -4.65 -2.24
CA LEU A 108 16.73 -5.99 -2.80
C LEU A 108 17.25 -6.08 -4.23
N THR A 109 17.78 -7.27 -4.55
CA THR A 109 18.31 -7.54 -5.90
C THR A 109 17.19 -7.99 -6.83
N TRP A 110 17.13 -7.37 -8.01
CA TRP A 110 16.23 -7.76 -9.08
C TRP A 110 16.97 -8.69 -10.05
N THR A 111 16.51 -9.93 -10.13
CA THR A 111 17.11 -10.95 -11.02
C THR A 111 16.23 -11.11 -12.24
N GLU A 112 16.75 -10.79 -13.43
CA GLU A 112 16.00 -10.96 -14.67
C GLU A 112 15.67 -12.44 -14.90
N LYS A 113 14.43 -12.73 -15.30
CA LYS A 113 13.97 -14.07 -15.62
C LYS A 113 14.42 -14.46 -17.02
N GLU A 114 14.73 -15.74 -17.19
CA GLU A 114 14.98 -16.30 -18.51
C GLU A 114 13.81 -16.04 -19.46
N ILE A 115 14.15 -15.68 -20.70
CA ILE A 115 13.18 -15.49 -21.76
C ILE A 115 12.59 -16.86 -22.13
N PRO A 116 11.27 -17.04 -22.04
CA PRO A 116 10.65 -18.30 -22.44
C PRO A 116 10.97 -18.61 -23.91
N PRO A 117 11.32 -19.86 -24.28
CA PRO A 117 11.61 -20.21 -25.68
C PRO A 117 10.49 -19.82 -26.65
N SER A 118 9.23 -19.86 -26.19
CA SER A 118 8.06 -19.45 -26.96
C SER A 118 8.02 -17.97 -27.33
N MET A 119 8.79 -17.13 -26.62
CA MET A 119 8.88 -15.69 -26.85
C MET A 119 10.02 -15.29 -27.79
N LEU A 120 10.95 -16.21 -28.11
CA LEU A 120 12.12 -15.87 -28.94
C LEU A 120 11.74 -15.36 -30.33
N SER A 121 10.62 -15.81 -30.90
CA SER A 121 10.11 -15.35 -32.20
C SER A 121 9.26 -14.07 -32.13
N ARG A 122 8.99 -13.53 -30.93
CA ARG A 122 8.16 -12.33 -30.66
C ARG A 122 8.85 -11.40 -29.67
N MET A 123 10.16 -11.21 -29.85
CA MET A 123 11.01 -10.46 -28.93
C MET A 123 10.64 -8.97 -28.86
N ASP A 124 10.09 -8.42 -29.95
CA ASP A 124 9.53 -7.08 -30.03
C ASP A 124 8.34 -6.85 -29.09
N GLU A 125 7.63 -7.92 -28.73
CA GLU A 125 6.51 -7.90 -27.78
C GLU A 125 6.93 -8.33 -26.36
N TYR A 126 8.19 -8.73 -26.17
CA TYR A 126 8.66 -9.24 -24.89
C TYR A 126 8.81 -8.11 -23.87
N GLN A 127 8.16 -8.28 -22.72
CA GLN A 127 8.34 -7.43 -21.55
C GLN A 127 9.24 -8.17 -20.55
N PRO A 128 10.46 -7.67 -20.27
CA PRO A 128 11.35 -8.28 -19.30
C PRO A 128 10.69 -8.42 -17.94
N ARG A 129 10.90 -9.58 -17.31
CA ARG A 129 10.39 -9.89 -15.98
C ARG A 129 11.53 -10.10 -15.03
N PHE A 130 11.37 -9.65 -13.79
CA PHE A 130 12.36 -9.76 -12.74
C PHE A 130 11.79 -10.49 -11.54
N ASP A 131 12.55 -11.43 -10.99
CA ASP A 131 12.31 -12.01 -9.68
C ASP A 131 12.97 -11.11 -8.62
N VAL A 132 12.20 -10.74 -7.60
CA VAL A 132 12.67 -10.03 -6.40
C VAL A 132 12.27 -10.88 -5.20
N ILE A 133 13.22 -11.14 -4.30
CA ILE A 133 12.97 -11.93 -3.09
C ILE A 133 13.19 -11.03 -1.89
N GLY A 134 12.17 -10.92 -1.03
CA GLY A 134 12.21 -10.15 0.20
C GLY A 134 11.59 -10.91 1.36
N GLU A 135 11.77 -10.40 2.57
CA GLU A 135 11.19 -10.96 3.79
C GLU A 135 10.50 -9.85 4.58
N ARG A 136 9.26 -10.08 5.00
CA ARG A 136 8.43 -9.15 5.78
C ARG A 136 7.67 -9.93 6.85
N ASP A 137 7.76 -9.48 8.10
CA ASP A 137 7.22 -10.18 9.28
C ASP A 137 7.50 -11.70 9.31
N GLY A 138 8.72 -12.09 8.95
CA GLY A 138 9.15 -13.49 8.91
C GLY A 138 8.61 -14.32 7.73
N VAL A 139 7.89 -13.69 6.79
CA VAL A 139 7.43 -14.32 5.55
C VAL A 139 8.39 -13.96 4.42
N ARG A 140 9.17 -14.94 3.98
CA ARG A 140 9.95 -14.82 2.76
C ARG A 140 9.05 -14.97 1.55
N MET A 141 9.11 -14.05 0.60
CA MET A 141 8.27 -14.06 -0.59
C MET A 141 9.06 -13.72 -1.84
N LYS A 142 8.60 -14.27 -2.97
CA LYS A 142 9.06 -13.90 -4.30
C LYS A 142 8.00 -13.04 -4.96
N VAL A 143 8.43 -11.92 -5.52
CA VAL A 143 7.61 -11.01 -6.33
C VAL A 143 8.17 -11.02 -7.75
N ILE A 144 7.28 -11.10 -8.74
CA ILE A 144 7.64 -11.02 -10.16
C ILE A 144 7.13 -9.69 -10.71
N ILE A 145 8.02 -8.92 -11.32
CA ILE A 145 7.74 -7.56 -11.78
C ILE A 145 8.08 -7.44 -13.26
N ALA A 146 7.22 -6.77 -14.04
CA ALA A 146 7.44 -6.36 -15.42
C ALA A 146 7.36 -4.82 -15.51
N PRO A 147 8.48 -4.10 -15.32
CA PRO A 147 8.47 -2.64 -15.15
C PRO A 147 8.00 -1.87 -16.39
N SER A 148 8.34 -2.37 -17.58
CA SER A 148 7.90 -1.82 -18.87
C SER A 148 6.50 -2.30 -19.27
N GLY A 149 5.81 -3.01 -18.37
CA GLY A 149 4.58 -3.73 -18.63
C GLY A 149 3.53 -3.45 -17.57
N GLU A 150 2.93 -4.52 -17.04
CA GLU A 150 1.85 -4.45 -16.05
C GLU A 150 2.34 -4.12 -14.62
N GLY A 151 3.64 -3.91 -14.40
CA GLY A 151 4.21 -3.73 -13.07
C GLY A 151 4.25 -5.06 -12.31
N ILE A 152 3.64 -5.13 -11.13
CA ILE A 152 3.62 -6.35 -10.31
C ILE A 152 2.76 -7.42 -11.00
N ILE A 153 3.39 -8.53 -11.40
CA ILE A 153 2.75 -9.65 -12.10
C ILE A 153 2.20 -10.68 -11.12
N THR A 154 2.95 -11.00 -10.08
CA THR A 154 2.53 -11.92 -9.02
C THR A 154 3.43 -11.76 -7.79
N GLY A 155 2.97 -12.21 -6.63
CA GLY A 155 3.73 -12.27 -5.39
C GLY A 155 3.23 -13.43 -4.53
N TYR A 156 4.15 -14.24 -4.00
CA TYR A 156 3.80 -15.41 -3.20
C TYR A 156 4.90 -15.79 -2.20
N PRO A 157 4.54 -16.41 -1.07
CA PRO A 157 5.53 -16.89 -0.11
C PRO A 157 6.38 -18.01 -0.71
N ILE A 158 7.63 -18.09 -0.28
CA ILE A 158 8.54 -19.18 -0.62
C ILE A 158 9.03 -19.87 0.66
N ARG A 159 9.23 -21.18 0.59
CA ARG A 159 9.77 -22.00 1.67
C ARG A 159 11.20 -22.44 1.34
#